data_AF-A0A849NIP6-F1
#
_entry.id   AF-A0A849NIP6-F1
#
_cell.length_a   1.000
_cell.length_b   1.000
_cell.length_c   1.000
_cell.angle_alpha   90.00
_cell.angle_beta   90.00
_cell.angle_gamma   90.00
#
_symmetry.space_group_name_H-M   'P 1'
#
loop_
_entity.id
_entity.type
_entity.pdbx_description
1 polymer ?
#
loop_
_entity_poly.entity_id
_entity_poly.type
_entity_poly.pdbx_seq_one_letter_code
_entity_poly.pdbx_strand_id
1 'polypeptide(L)'
;MDFLDKLVIPQSMEHIQLLKTMLIVTYIILLPYLGVLFGTVLFSVMYNSKGRRLNNPVYIKFSKNLIDVLTQNKSMAFGLGAVPMLSAIFCYAQLLHQSNVGVTENMIFALILFLAAVIAIYTYKYSFHLKDVLKLVEHNSKASNITDEKVVNDFKAYQNRTNKMLLKSGTYGLVLLALSLYIFVGSMQLANDSSRWGEGISIVSILFSSSTFIYFLFYISASFVLTSLCVIYLFFKHENDSVEQDAEYSSFVKNFSLKTALIFTGIQFILVAVSLFTLPDISLSYSVFGYTLISLSLLLVIINLVYFMIKESSLRFRNSALFLFLIFFVFIIIKDQYAFETSSQIQFKELAENYTVYEEDLKKEFGTFTESISGADIYNGRCIACHQYDKKVVGPPYNSVLPKYEGDLEALSSYILNPVKVNPEYPAMPNQGLKPNEAKAVAEYLMNTYKQ
;
A
#
# COMPACT_ATOMS: atom_id res chain seq x y z
N MET A 1 -9.33 -6.75 18.42
CA MET A 1 -9.55 -5.56 17.55
C MET A 1 -10.57 -5.97 16.52
N ASP A 2 -11.71 -6.47 17.01
CA ASP A 2 -12.57 -7.44 16.33
C ASP A 2 -13.37 -6.84 15.17
N PHE A 3 -13.28 -5.53 14.98
CA PHE A 3 -13.95 -4.87 13.87
C PHE A 3 -13.19 -5.07 12.55
N LEU A 4 -11.85 -5.16 12.59
CA LEU A 4 -11.06 -5.40 11.37
C LEU A 4 -11.18 -6.85 10.93
N ASP A 5 -11.18 -7.80 11.85
CA ASP A 5 -11.40 -9.22 11.55
C ASP A 5 -12.76 -9.45 10.86
N LYS A 6 -13.78 -8.67 11.23
CA LYS A 6 -15.10 -8.68 10.57
C LYS A 6 -15.11 -8.06 9.16
N LEU A 7 -14.09 -7.29 8.80
CA LEU A 7 -13.93 -6.67 7.49
C LEU A 7 -13.02 -7.49 6.56
N VAL A 8 -12.38 -8.56 7.08
CA VAL A 8 -11.56 -9.45 6.26
C VAL A 8 -12.46 -10.38 5.46
N ILE A 9 -12.27 -10.35 4.15
CA ILE A 9 -12.88 -11.30 3.22
C ILE A 9 -11.92 -12.49 3.10
N PRO A 10 -12.37 -13.74 2.98
CA PRO A 10 -11.51 -14.87 2.63
C PRO A 10 -10.72 -14.58 1.34
N GLN A 11 -9.45 -14.97 1.29
CA GLN A 11 -8.49 -14.45 0.29
C GLN A 11 -8.07 -15.54 -0.70
N SER A 12 -8.48 -15.43 -1.97
CA SER A 12 -7.94 -16.29 -3.04
C SER A 12 -6.50 -15.92 -3.39
N MET A 13 -5.79 -16.78 -4.13
CA MET A 13 -4.42 -16.49 -4.58
C MET A 13 -4.36 -15.24 -5.48
N GLU A 14 -5.35 -15.05 -6.33
CA GLU A 14 -5.48 -13.88 -7.21
C GLU A 14 -5.73 -12.61 -6.39
N HIS A 15 -6.55 -12.70 -5.35
CA HIS A 15 -6.80 -11.57 -4.45
C HIS A 15 -5.53 -11.20 -3.68
N ILE A 16 -4.77 -12.17 -3.17
CA ILE A 16 -3.47 -11.92 -2.54
C ILE A 16 -2.52 -11.21 -3.50
N GLN A 17 -2.45 -11.63 -4.77
CA GLN A 17 -1.64 -10.95 -5.79
C GLN A 17 -2.07 -9.50 -6.03
N LEU A 18 -3.39 -9.26 -6.06
CA LEU A 18 -3.94 -7.92 -6.19
C LEU A 18 -3.53 -7.04 -5.00
N LEU A 19 -3.66 -7.52 -3.76
CA LEU A 19 -3.30 -6.77 -2.56
C LEU A 19 -1.82 -6.41 -2.51
N LYS A 20 -0.92 -7.34 -2.87
CA LYS A 20 0.51 -7.05 -2.99
C LYS A 20 0.78 -5.94 -4.02
N THR A 21 0.09 -5.99 -5.15
CA THR A 21 0.20 -4.95 -6.19
C THR A 21 -0.34 -3.61 -5.70
N MET A 22 -1.46 -3.60 -4.98
CA MET A 22 -2.01 -2.41 -4.36
C MET A 22 -1.06 -1.80 -3.33
N LEU A 23 -0.35 -2.62 -2.54
CA LEU A 23 0.68 -2.15 -1.62
C LEU A 23 1.83 -1.45 -2.35
N ILE A 24 2.31 -1.99 -3.48
CA ILE A 24 3.34 -1.33 -4.31
C ILE A 24 2.86 0.06 -4.74
N VAL A 25 1.67 0.16 -5.34
CA VAL A 25 1.10 1.43 -5.80
C VAL A 25 0.92 2.41 -4.64
N THR A 26 0.42 1.92 -3.51
CA THR A 26 0.23 2.69 -2.27
C THR A 26 1.55 3.30 -1.79
N TYR A 27 2.62 2.51 -1.75
CA TYR A 27 3.93 2.98 -1.30
C TYR A 27 4.64 3.91 -2.28
N ILE A 28 4.42 3.75 -3.59
CA ILE A 28 4.94 4.67 -4.60
C ILE A 28 4.39 6.09 -4.38
N ILE A 29 3.16 6.22 -3.88
CA ILE A 29 2.56 7.51 -3.55
C ILE A 29 2.99 7.97 -2.15
N LEU A 30 2.85 7.08 -1.16
CA LEU A 30 3.01 7.41 0.25
C LEU A 30 4.45 7.78 0.63
N LEU A 31 5.42 6.94 0.27
CA LEU A 31 6.79 7.07 0.78
C LEU A 31 7.49 8.34 0.25
N PRO A 32 7.39 8.72 -1.04
CA PRO A 32 7.93 9.99 -1.50
C PRO A 32 7.24 11.20 -0.84
N TYR A 33 5.92 11.17 -0.69
CA TYR A 33 5.16 12.25 -0.05
C TYR A 33 5.61 12.48 1.39
N LEU A 34 5.62 11.42 2.20
CA LEU A 34 6.06 11.46 3.59
C LEU A 34 7.54 11.91 3.70
N GLY A 35 8.39 11.53 2.74
CA GLY A 35 9.81 11.88 2.71
C GLY A 35 10.01 13.39 2.51
N VAL A 36 9.35 13.98 1.51
CA VAL A 36 9.42 15.43 1.31
C VAL A 36 8.75 16.18 2.47
N LEU A 37 7.63 15.70 2.99
CA LEU A 37 6.96 16.34 4.13
C LEU A 37 7.87 16.38 5.36
N PHE A 38 8.51 15.26 5.69
CA PHE A 38 9.43 15.19 6.81
C PHE A 38 10.64 16.10 6.64
N GLY A 39 11.32 16.03 5.50
CA GLY A 39 12.52 16.85 5.25
C GLY A 39 12.20 18.35 5.21
N THR A 40 11.09 18.76 4.59
CA THR A 40 10.68 20.18 4.54
C THR A 40 10.34 20.72 5.93
N VAL A 41 9.61 19.96 6.76
CA VAL A 41 9.28 20.36 8.14
C VAL A 41 10.53 20.41 9.00
N LEU A 42 11.40 19.39 8.94
CA LEU A 42 12.65 19.35 9.68
C LEU A 42 13.53 20.56 9.35
N PHE A 43 13.85 20.75 8.06
CA PHE A 43 14.70 21.85 7.65
C PHE A 43 14.04 23.21 7.94
N SER A 44 12.72 23.34 7.77
CA SER A 44 12.02 24.55 8.13
C SER A 44 12.19 24.88 9.62
N VAL A 45 11.94 23.94 10.53
CA VAL A 45 12.09 24.17 11.98
C VAL A 45 13.55 24.48 12.34
N MET A 46 14.52 23.76 11.76
CA MET A 46 15.95 23.99 11.99
C MET A 46 16.38 25.40 11.54
N TYR A 47 16.00 25.82 10.33
CA TYR A 47 16.37 27.14 9.80
C TYR A 47 15.59 28.28 10.43
N ASN A 48 14.36 28.05 10.91
CA ASN A 48 13.64 29.04 11.72
C ASN A 48 14.40 29.31 13.03
N SER A 49 14.79 28.24 13.73
CA SER A 49 15.57 28.32 14.96
C SER A 49 16.92 29.01 14.72
N LYS A 50 17.67 28.56 13.70
CA LYS A 50 18.97 29.13 13.32
C LYS A 50 18.86 30.60 12.88
N GLY A 51 17.87 30.92 12.06
CA GLY A 51 17.62 32.28 11.57
C GLY A 51 17.27 33.25 12.69
N ARG A 52 16.49 32.82 13.69
CA ARG A 52 16.20 33.64 14.88
C ARG A 52 17.42 33.82 15.79
N ARG A 53 18.21 32.76 16.01
CA ARG A 53 19.42 32.83 16.86
C ARG A 53 20.49 33.75 16.25
N LEU A 54 20.65 33.70 14.93
CA LEU A 54 21.67 34.45 14.21
C LEU A 54 21.16 35.77 13.61
N ASN A 55 19.88 36.10 13.82
CA ASN A 55 19.18 37.23 13.17
C ASN A 55 19.37 37.28 11.65
N ASN A 56 19.40 36.11 11.00
CA ASN A 56 19.65 36.00 9.56
C ASN A 56 18.31 35.90 8.79
N PRO A 57 17.96 36.90 7.95
CA PRO A 57 16.69 36.92 7.22
C PRO A 57 16.62 35.86 6.10
N VAL A 58 17.75 35.50 5.48
CA VAL A 58 17.84 34.45 4.46
C VAL A 58 17.40 33.09 5.03
N TYR A 59 17.80 32.77 6.27
CA TYR A 59 17.37 31.52 6.93
C TYR A 59 15.88 31.51 7.29
N ILE A 60 15.33 32.66 7.71
CA ILE A 60 13.89 32.77 8.01
C ILE A 60 13.08 32.65 6.71
N LYS A 61 13.50 33.32 5.63
CA LYS A 61 12.89 33.22 4.29
C LYS A 61 12.94 31.78 3.78
N PHE A 62 14.08 31.10 3.93
CA PHE A 62 14.23 29.70 3.53
C PHE A 62 13.30 28.77 4.31
N SER A 63 13.26 28.93 5.63
CA SER A 63 12.37 28.18 6.51
C SER A 63 10.90 28.32 6.10
N LYS A 64 10.47 29.53 5.78
CA LYS A 64 9.11 29.82 5.31
C LYS A 64 8.83 29.14 3.97
N ASN A 65 9.69 29.35 2.97
CA ASN A 65 9.48 28.75 1.65
C ASN A 65 9.46 27.22 1.71
N LEU A 66 10.27 26.60 2.57
CA LEU A 66 10.28 25.16 2.78
C LEU A 66 8.94 24.64 3.29
N ILE A 67 8.33 25.29 4.29
CA ILE A 67 7.05 24.81 4.83
C ILE A 67 5.94 24.90 3.78
N ASP A 68 6.03 25.86 2.87
CA ASP A 68 5.04 26.08 1.82
C ASP A 68 5.17 25.11 0.64
N VAL A 69 6.24 24.29 0.53
CA VAL A 69 6.44 23.36 -0.59
C VAL A 69 5.30 22.35 -0.73
N LEU A 70 4.93 21.64 0.35
CA LEU A 70 3.90 20.58 0.34
C LEU A 70 2.65 20.89 1.16
N THR A 71 2.57 22.08 1.76
CA THR A 71 1.43 22.47 2.59
C THR A 71 0.51 23.49 1.90
N GLN A 72 0.62 23.66 0.57
CA GLN A 72 -0.21 24.62 -0.16
C GLN A 72 -1.69 24.26 -0.10
N ASN A 73 -2.01 22.98 -0.29
CA ASN A 73 -3.37 22.48 -0.26
C ASN A 73 -3.54 21.45 0.87
N LYS A 74 -4.52 21.69 1.75
CA LYS A 74 -4.89 20.79 2.85
C LYS A 74 -5.20 19.38 2.35
N SER A 75 -5.77 19.26 1.15
CA SER A 75 -6.11 17.98 0.54
C SER A 75 -4.89 17.11 0.20
N MET A 76 -3.69 17.68 0.03
CA MET A 76 -2.50 16.89 -0.26
C MET A 76 -2.12 15.98 0.91
N ALA A 77 -2.21 16.46 2.14
CA ALA A 77 -1.90 15.65 3.32
C ALA A 77 -2.89 14.52 3.54
N PHE A 78 -4.15 14.76 3.19
CA PHE A 78 -5.18 13.73 3.23
C PHE A 78 -4.99 12.71 2.08
N GLY A 79 -4.93 13.18 0.84
CA GLY A 79 -4.92 12.33 -0.35
C GLY A 79 -3.61 11.59 -0.61
N LEU A 80 -2.45 12.19 -0.29
CA LEU A 80 -1.14 11.57 -0.51
C LEU A 80 -0.53 10.96 0.76
N GLY A 81 -1.08 11.27 1.94
CA GLY A 81 -0.65 10.75 3.23
C GLY A 81 -1.69 9.81 3.84
N ALA A 82 -2.78 10.37 4.37
CA ALA A 82 -3.76 9.61 5.16
C ALA A 82 -4.43 8.49 4.36
N VAL A 83 -4.86 8.75 3.12
CA VAL A 83 -5.53 7.75 2.27
C VAL A 83 -4.60 6.58 1.94
N PRO A 84 -3.36 6.78 1.44
CA PRO A 84 -2.44 5.67 1.22
C PRO A 84 -2.05 4.94 2.51
N MET A 85 -1.92 5.63 3.66
CA MET A 85 -1.70 4.94 4.94
C MET A 85 -2.87 4.00 5.29
N LEU A 86 -4.11 4.46 5.11
CA LEU A 86 -5.30 3.62 5.28
C LEU A 86 -5.33 2.44 4.30
N SER A 87 -4.96 2.66 3.04
CA SER A 87 -4.85 1.58 2.05
C SER A 87 -3.82 0.54 2.47
N ALA A 88 -2.66 0.95 2.99
CA ALA A 88 -1.65 0.03 3.49
C ALA A 88 -2.15 -0.76 4.70
N ILE A 89 -2.79 -0.09 5.66
CA ILE A 89 -3.41 -0.72 6.84
C ILE A 89 -4.41 -1.80 6.39
N PHE A 90 -5.29 -1.48 5.43
CA PHE A 90 -6.27 -2.43 4.93
C PHE A 90 -5.62 -3.62 4.23
N CYS A 91 -4.61 -3.39 3.39
CA CYS A 91 -3.90 -4.47 2.72
C CYS A 91 -3.21 -5.41 3.72
N TYR A 92 -2.53 -4.87 4.73
CA TYR A 92 -1.91 -5.72 5.76
C TYR A 92 -2.93 -6.42 6.65
N ALA A 93 -4.06 -5.79 6.97
CA ALA A 93 -5.14 -6.46 7.72
C ALA A 93 -5.62 -7.73 7.00
N GLN A 94 -5.70 -7.71 5.67
CA GLN A 94 -6.07 -8.87 4.87
C GLN A 94 -4.93 -9.87 4.71
N LEU A 95 -3.73 -9.41 4.38
CA LEU A 95 -2.56 -10.26 4.09
C LEU A 95 -1.98 -10.95 5.34
N LEU A 96 -2.19 -10.36 6.52
CA LEU A 96 -1.70 -10.85 7.81
C LEU A 96 -2.83 -11.40 8.69
N HIS A 97 -4.03 -11.59 8.14
CA HIS A 97 -5.17 -12.11 8.88
C HIS A 97 -4.83 -13.46 9.54
N GLN A 98 -5.22 -13.64 10.81
CA GLN A 98 -4.92 -14.84 11.62
C GLN A 98 -3.44 -15.09 11.94
N SER A 99 -2.50 -14.25 11.50
CA SER A 99 -1.07 -14.41 11.83
C SER A 99 -0.70 -13.94 13.25
N ASN A 100 -1.68 -13.40 14.00
CA ASN A 100 -1.52 -12.87 15.37
C ASN A 100 -0.42 -11.80 15.53
N VAL A 101 -0.03 -11.13 14.44
CA VAL A 101 0.99 -10.08 14.44
C VAL A 101 0.37 -8.68 14.56
N GLY A 102 0.94 -7.86 15.44
CA GLY A 102 0.44 -6.50 15.73
C GLY A 102 0.74 -5.43 14.67
N VAL A 103 0.91 -5.77 13.39
CA VAL A 103 1.34 -4.80 12.35
C VAL A 103 0.28 -3.74 12.11
N THR A 104 -0.97 -4.17 11.93
CA THR A 104 -2.10 -3.31 11.57
C THR A 104 -2.40 -2.30 12.69
N GLU A 105 -2.34 -2.74 13.93
CA GLU A 105 -2.52 -1.96 15.16
C GLU A 105 -1.52 -0.81 15.24
N ASN A 106 -0.24 -1.16 15.03
CA ASN A 106 0.85 -0.19 15.09
C ASN A 106 0.73 0.82 13.94
N MET A 107 0.33 0.38 12.75
CA MET A 107 0.09 1.28 11.62
C MET A 107 -1.10 2.22 11.85
N ILE A 108 -2.18 1.77 12.50
CA ILE A 108 -3.29 2.65 12.90
C ILE A 108 -2.81 3.70 13.90
N PHE A 109 -2.01 3.29 14.89
CA PHE A 109 -1.42 4.24 15.83
C PHE A 109 -0.50 5.25 15.13
N ALA A 110 0.31 4.79 14.17
CA ALA A 110 1.12 5.67 13.31
C ALA A 110 0.26 6.66 12.51
N LEU A 111 -0.90 6.24 11.98
CA LEU A 111 -1.84 7.12 11.27
C LEU A 111 -2.43 8.20 12.20
N ILE A 112 -2.82 7.85 13.43
CA ILE A 112 -3.33 8.83 14.40
C ILE A 112 -2.27 9.89 14.70
N LEU A 113 -1.02 9.46 14.93
CA LEU A 113 0.11 10.37 15.14
C LEU A 113 0.38 11.24 13.90
N PHE A 114 0.29 10.67 12.69
CA PHE A 114 0.43 11.40 11.45
C PHE A 114 -0.62 12.52 11.32
N LEU A 115 -1.89 12.22 11.59
CA LEU A 115 -2.97 13.21 11.52
C LEU A 115 -2.77 14.34 12.54
N ALA A 116 -2.36 14.00 13.77
CA ALA A 116 -2.00 14.99 14.77
C ALA A 116 -0.80 15.85 14.34
N ALA A 117 0.21 15.24 13.72
CA ALA A 117 1.37 15.94 13.17
C ALA A 117 0.97 16.93 12.07
N VAL A 118 0.10 16.50 11.14
CA VAL A 118 -0.41 17.35 10.06
C VAL A 118 -1.11 18.60 10.63
N ILE A 119 -1.97 18.45 11.65
CA ILE A 119 -2.63 19.59 12.32
C ILE A 119 -1.58 20.57 12.89
N ALA A 120 -0.57 20.06 13.58
CA ALA A 120 0.51 20.88 14.15
C ALA A 120 1.36 21.56 13.06
N ILE A 121 1.64 20.88 11.94
CA ILE A 121 2.37 21.41 10.78
C ILE A 121 1.58 22.55 10.10
N TYR A 122 0.28 22.39 9.90
CA TYR A 122 -0.56 23.48 9.37
C TYR A 122 -0.64 24.66 10.35
N THR A 123 -0.74 24.38 11.65
CA THR A 123 -0.67 25.42 12.69
C THR A 123 0.66 26.17 12.65
N TYR A 124 1.77 25.45 12.42
CA TYR A 124 3.10 26.03 12.24
C TYR A 124 3.16 26.94 11.02
N LYS A 125 2.72 26.46 9.86
CA LYS A 125 2.63 27.23 8.61
C LYS A 125 1.84 28.53 8.81
N TYR A 126 0.61 28.44 9.31
CA TYR A 126 -0.24 29.63 9.48
C TYR A 126 0.28 30.60 10.53
N SER A 127 0.90 30.11 11.60
CA SER A 127 1.58 30.97 12.59
C SER A 127 2.76 31.73 11.97
N PHE A 128 3.45 31.12 11.00
CA PHE A 128 4.53 31.76 10.25
C PHE A 128 4.02 32.94 9.43
N HIS A 129 2.95 32.73 8.65
CA HIS A 129 2.35 33.79 7.82
C HIS A 129 1.69 34.89 8.67
N LEU A 130 0.99 34.51 9.75
CA LEU A 130 0.36 35.48 10.66
C LEU A 130 1.41 36.39 11.32
N LYS A 131 2.59 35.86 11.66
CA LYS A 131 3.69 36.66 12.19
C LYS A 131 4.14 37.76 11.23
N ASP A 132 4.15 37.51 9.93
CA ASP A 132 4.54 38.50 8.93
C ASP A 132 3.46 39.59 8.78
N VAL A 133 2.18 39.21 8.79
CA VAL A 133 1.07 40.16 8.82
C VAL A 133 1.15 41.07 10.04
N LEU A 134 1.39 40.48 11.22
CA LEU A 134 1.54 41.26 12.45
C LEU A 134 2.73 42.23 12.36
N LYS A 135 3.87 41.83 11.80
CA LYS A 135 5.00 42.75 11.59
C LYS A 135 4.66 43.93 10.68
N LEU A 136 3.91 43.69 9.61
CA LEU A 136 3.44 44.76 8.71
C LEU A 136 2.50 45.73 9.42
N VAL A 137 1.57 45.20 10.22
CA VAL A 137 0.66 46.01 11.06
C VAL A 137 1.45 46.81 12.11
N GLU A 138 2.48 46.22 12.73
CA GLU A 138 3.35 46.93 13.68
C GLU A 138 4.08 48.10 13.02
N HIS A 139 4.58 47.91 11.80
CA HIS A 139 5.24 48.97 11.03
C HIS A 139 4.26 50.11 10.70
N ASN A 140 3.07 49.78 10.21
CA ASN A 140 2.07 50.76 9.79
C ASN A 140 1.37 51.46 10.97
N SER A 141 1.20 50.77 12.11
CA SER A 141 0.65 51.36 13.35
C SER A 141 1.60 52.37 13.98
N LYS A 142 2.91 52.11 13.95
CA LYS A 142 3.94 53.09 14.34
C LYS A 142 3.91 54.33 13.45
N ALA A 143 3.61 54.18 12.16
CA ALA A 143 3.45 55.29 11.24
C ALA A 143 2.16 56.10 11.45
N SER A 144 1.14 55.53 12.11
CA SER A 144 -0.19 56.15 12.31
C SER A 144 -0.45 56.63 13.74
N ASN A 145 0.56 56.63 14.63
CA ASN A 145 0.48 57.15 16.01
C ASN A 145 -0.71 56.63 16.83
N ILE A 146 -1.03 55.34 16.71
CA ILE A 146 -2.07 54.71 17.53
C ILE A 146 -1.57 54.61 18.98
N THR A 147 -2.19 55.33 19.91
CA THR A 147 -1.77 55.44 21.32
C THR A 147 -2.70 54.74 22.33
N ASP A 148 -3.78 54.10 21.88
CA ASP A 148 -4.66 53.35 22.78
C ASP A 148 -3.90 52.18 23.44
N GLU A 149 -3.63 52.34 24.74
CA GLU A 149 -2.83 51.41 25.54
C GLU A 149 -3.42 50.00 25.54
N LYS A 150 -4.75 49.87 25.53
CA LYS A 150 -5.43 48.58 25.49
C LYS A 150 -5.17 47.87 24.16
N VAL A 151 -5.30 48.59 23.05
CA VAL A 151 -5.06 48.07 21.70
C VAL A 151 -3.59 47.65 21.53
N VAL A 152 -2.65 48.45 22.03
CA VAL A 152 -1.21 48.14 21.98
C VAL A 152 -0.88 46.90 22.82
N ASN A 153 -1.46 46.77 24.01
CA ASN A 153 -1.25 45.62 24.88
C ASN A 153 -1.85 44.33 24.29
N ASP A 154 -3.06 44.40 23.74
CA ASP A 154 -3.70 43.27 23.06
C ASP A 154 -2.87 42.83 21.84
N PHE A 155 -2.40 43.78 21.03
CA PHE A 155 -1.54 43.49 19.89
C PHE A 155 -0.23 42.77 20.28
N LYS A 156 0.47 43.27 21.31
CA LYS A 156 1.66 42.59 21.85
C LYS A 156 1.35 41.19 22.36
N ALA A 157 0.19 41.00 22.99
CA ALA A 157 -0.27 39.69 23.44
C ALA A 157 -0.48 38.72 22.27
N TYR A 158 -1.11 39.18 21.18
CA TYR A 158 -1.25 38.39 19.94
C TYR A 158 0.11 38.04 19.32
N GLN A 159 1.02 39.00 19.20
CA GLN A 159 2.36 38.75 18.66
C GLN A 159 3.13 37.70 19.47
N ASN A 160 3.04 37.77 20.81
CA ASN A 160 3.65 36.79 21.71
C ASN A 160 3.00 35.40 21.58
N ARG A 161 1.67 35.32 21.49
CA ARG A 161 0.96 34.05 21.28
C ARG A 161 1.33 33.42 19.95
N THR A 162 1.32 34.19 18.86
CA THR A 162 1.71 33.72 17.52
C THR A 162 3.16 33.24 17.49
N ASN A 163 4.08 33.95 18.13
CA ASN A 163 5.48 33.49 18.23
C ASN A 163 5.61 32.19 19.03
N LYS A 164 4.87 32.05 20.15
CA LYS A 164 4.86 30.80 20.93
C LYS A 164 4.29 29.64 20.13
N MET A 165 3.17 29.86 19.42
CA MET A 165 2.55 28.87 18.54
C MET A 165 3.53 28.45 17.45
N LEU A 166 4.14 29.39 16.74
CA LEU A 166 5.15 29.14 15.70
C LEU A 166 6.27 28.21 16.19
N LEU A 167 6.77 28.39 17.42
CA LEU A 167 7.85 27.52 17.90
C LEU A 167 7.33 26.15 18.33
N LYS A 168 6.28 26.13 19.14
CA LYS A 168 5.75 24.88 19.72
C LYS A 168 5.15 23.97 18.65
N SER A 169 4.33 24.50 17.75
CA SER A 169 3.66 23.67 16.75
C SER A 169 4.63 23.13 15.70
N GLY A 170 5.70 23.88 15.39
CA GLY A 170 6.78 23.38 14.53
C GLY A 170 7.49 22.18 15.15
N THR A 171 7.91 22.29 16.42
CA THR A 171 8.56 21.20 17.13
C THR A 171 7.64 20.01 17.36
N TYR A 172 6.40 20.23 17.81
CA TYR A 172 5.43 19.14 18.01
C TYR A 172 5.07 18.44 16.71
N GLY A 173 4.84 19.21 15.62
CA GLY A 173 4.58 18.63 14.30
C GLY A 173 5.73 17.75 13.82
N LEU A 174 6.97 18.20 14.00
CA LEU A 174 8.15 17.41 13.66
C LEU A 174 8.28 16.12 14.50
N VAL A 175 8.13 16.22 15.82
CA VAL A 175 8.27 15.05 16.72
C VAL A 175 7.17 14.02 16.47
N LEU A 176 5.91 14.47 16.33
CA LEU A 176 4.79 13.57 16.03
C LEU A 176 4.95 12.90 14.66
N LEU A 177 5.42 13.64 13.65
CA LEU A 177 5.70 13.06 12.33
C LEU A 177 6.86 12.05 12.40
N ALA A 178 7.93 12.36 13.12
CA ALA A 178 9.05 11.44 13.32
C ALA A 178 8.61 10.14 13.99
N LEU A 179 7.80 10.23 15.06
CA LEU A 179 7.27 9.07 15.76
C LEU A 179 6.33 8.24 14.89
N SER A 180 5.44 8.89 14.15
CA SER A 180 4.57 8.23 13.17
C SER A 180 5.37 7.45 12.13
N LEU A 181 6.37 8.08 11.52
CA LEU A 181 7.25 7.44 10.55
C LEU A 181 8.04 6.28 11.15
N TYR A 182 8.55 6.44 12.36
CA TYR A 182 9.31 5.41 13.04
C TYR A 182 8.47 4.14 13.29
N ILE A 183 7.25 4.31 13.81
CA ILE A 183 6.31 3.21 14.06
C ILE A 183 5.87 2.58 12.74
N PHE A 184 5.59 3.38 11.72
CA PHE A 184 5.18 2.87 10.40
C PHE A 184 6.28 2.03 9.75
N VAL A 185 7.52 2.53 9.72
CA VAL A 185 8.68 1.80 9.20
C VAL A 185 8.93 0.53 10.01
N GLY A 186 8.85 0.60 11.34
CA GLY A 186 9.02 -0.58 12.19
C GLY A 186 7.94 -1.65 11.96
N SER A 187 6.70 -1.22 11.70
CA SER A 187 5.60 -2.13 11.36
C SER A 187 5.83 -2.81 10.01
N MET A 188 6.33 -2.07 9.02
CA MET A 188 6.72 -2.63 7.72
C MET A 188 7.89 -3.62 7.85
N GLN A 189 8.88 -3.35 8.70
CA GLN A 189 9.97 -4.29 8.95
C GLN A 189 9.51 -5.54 9.71
N LEU A 190 8.54 -5.42 10.62
CA LEU A 190 7.93 -6.57 11.27
C LEU A 190 7.13 -7.42 10.28
N ALA A 191 6.40 -6.78 9.35
CA ALA A 191 5.72 -7.49 8.28
C ALA A 191 6.71 -8.28 7.42
N ASN A 192 7.91 -7.74 7.15
CA ASN A 192 8.93 -8.47 6.39
C ASN A 192 9.53 -9.66 7.15
N ASP A 193 9.37 -9.77 8.47
CA ASP A 193 10.01 -10.81 9.28
C ASP A 193 8.99 -11.77 9.90
N SER A 194 8.53 -12.73 9.10
CA SER A 194 7.57 -13.75 9.57
C SER A 194 8.13 -14.70 10.62
N SER A 195 9.46 -14.77 10.79
CA SER A 195 10.07 -15.56 11.87
C SER A 195 9.74 -15.03 13.26
N ARG A 196 9.36 -13.74 13.33
CA ARG A 196 9.00 -13.07 14.57
C ARG A 196 7.52 -13.09 14.84
N TRP A 197 6.67 -13.50 13.90
CA TRP A 197 5.22 -13.48 14.06
C TRP A 197 4.78 -14.46 15.15
N GLY A 198 3.72 -14.10 15.88
CA GLY A 198 3.23 -14.86 17.02
C GLY A 198 2.80 -13.95 18.18
N GLU A 199 2.25 -14.58 19.21
CA GLU A 199 1.72 -13.88 20.38
C GLU A 199 2.85 -13.26 21.24
N GLY A 200 2.65 -12.02 21.68
CA GLY A 200 3.52 -11.37 22.67
C GLY A 200 4.56 -10.38 22.13
N ILE A 201 4.55 -10.05 20.83
CA ILE A 201 5.39 -8.97 20.30
C ILE A 201 4.86 -7.63 20.80
N SER A 202 5.53 -7.07 21.80
CA SER A 202 5.24 -5.70 22.25
C SER A 202 5.70 -4.67 21.22
N ILE A 203 4.98 -3.55 21.12
CA ILE A 203 5.40 -2.38 20.31
C ILE A 203 6.84 -1.94 20.67
N VAL A 204 7.23 -2.11 21.93
CA VAL A 204 8.58 -1.78 22.42
C VAL A 204 9.66 -2.60 21.70
N SER A 205 9.42 -3.90 21.47
CA SER A 205 10.39 -4.74 20.75
C SER A 205 10.59 -4.33 19.30
N ILE A 206 9.57 -3.75 18.67
CA ILE A 206 9.64 -3.20 17.31
C ILE A 206 10.48 -1.92 17.36
N LEU A 207 10.16 -1.03 18.29
CA LEU A 207 10.80 0.27 18.48
C LEU A 207 12.29 0.20 18.82
N PHE A 208 12.81 -0.93 19.28
CA PHE A 208 14.25 -1.08 19.59
C PHE A 208 14.95 -2.12 18.72
N SER A 209 14.30 -2.59 17.66
CA SER A 209 14.92 -3.53 16.72
C SER A 209 15.96 -2.85 15.82
N SER A 210 17.05 -3.55 15.54
CA SER A 210 18.14 -3.08 14.66
C SER A 210 17.64 -2.76 13.25
N SER A 211 16.80 -3.64 12.69
CA SER A 211 16.18 -3.42 11.37
C SER A 211 15.37 -2.12 11.34
N THR A 212 14.49 -1.89 12.33
CA THR A 212 13.69 -0.65 12.39
C THR A 212 14.58 0.58 12.44
N PHE A 213 15.65 0.56 13.25
CA PHE A 213 16.59 1.67 13.34
C PHE A 213 17.31 1.95 12.01
N ILE A 214 17.83 0.92 11.36
CA ILE A 214 18.55 1.06 10.07
C ILE A 214 17.61 1.54 8.97
N TYR A 215 16.40 0.97 8.85
CA TYR A 215 15.42 1.40 7.86
C TYR A 215 14.87 2.79 8.14
N PHE A 216 14.80 3.21 9.41
CA PHE A 216 14.47 4.59 9.74
C PHE A 216 15.57 5.58 9.34
N LEU A 217 16.84 5.23 9.58
CA LEU A 217 17.98 6.03 9.10
C LEU A 217 18.01 6.11 7.57
N PHE A 218 17.74 4.98 6.90
CA PHE A 218 17.54 4.93 5.45
C PHE A 218 16.46 5.93 5.04
N TYR A 219 15.29 5.86 5.66
CA TYR A 219 14.16 6.72 5.30
C TYR A 219 14.46 8.21 5.55
N ILE A 220 15.07 8.56 6.68
CA ILE A 220 15.51 9.93 6.97
C ILE A 220 16.52 10.41 5.93
N SER A 221 17.53 9.60 5.60
CA SER A 221 18.52 9.96 4.59
C SER A 221 17.86 10.21 3.22
N ALA A 222 16.95 9.33 2.81
CA ALA A 222 16.19 9.49 1.58
C ALA A 222 15.32 10.77 1.59
N SER A 223 14.71 11.10 2.73
CA SER A 223 13.90 12.30 2.92
C SER A 223 14.71 13.58 2.64
N PHE A 224 15.99 13.61 3.02
CA PHE A 224 16.87 14.75 2.82
C PHE A 224 17.30 14.90 1.37
N VAL A 225 17.61 13.79 0.69
CA VAL A 225 17.89 13.80 -0.74
C VAL A 225 16.67 14.27 -1.52
N LEU A 226 15.50 13.66 -1.28
CA LEU A 226 14.28 13.98 -2.00
C LEU A 226 13.87 15.44 -1.78
N THR A 227 13.89 15.91 -0.53
CA THR A 227 13.59 17.32 -0.21
C THR A 227 14.55 18.26 -0.92
N SER A 228 15.85 17.97 -0.92
CA SER A 228 16.85 18.81 -1.56
C SER A 228 16.64 18.88 -3.08
N LEU A 229 16.40 17.74 -3.74
CA LEU A 229 16.12 17.68 -5.18
C LEU A 229 14.79 18.38 -5.53
N CYS A 230 13.75 18.20 -4.73
CA CYS A 230 12.47 18.89 -4.89
C CYS A 230 12.61 20.41 -4.73
N VAL A 231 13.38 20.88 -3.73
CA VAL A 231 13.63 22.32 -3.52
C VAL A 231 14.34 22.91 -4.73
N ILE A 232 15.39 22.25 -5.24
CA ILE A 232 16.06 22.74 -6.45
C ILE A 232 15.04 22.78 -7.60
N TYR A 233 14.28 21.70 -7.82
CA TYR A 233 13.31 21.58 -8.90
C TYR A 233 12.26 22.71 -8.89
N LEU A 234 11.64 22.97 -7.75
CA LEU A 234 10.55 23.93 -7.62
C LEU A 234 11.04 25.38 -7.56
N PHE A 235 12.14 25.66 -6.86
CA PHE A 235 12.60 27.03 -6.64
C PHE A 235 13.33 27.60 -7.85
N PHE A 236 13.88 26.74 -8.71
CA PHE A 236 14.58 27.14 -9.93
C PHE A 236 13.83 26.70 -11.20
N LYS A 237 12.51 26.46 -11.10
CA LYS A 237 11.64 26.33 -12.28
C LYS A 237 11.54 27.71 -12.96
N HIS A 238 11.55 27.72 -14.29
CA HIS A 238 11.64 28.89 -15.18
C HIS A 238 10.59 30.00 -14.98
N GLU A 239 9.66 29.87 -14.03
CA GLU A 239 8.55 30.81 -13.74
C GLU A 239 8.62 31.41 -12.33
N ASN A 240 9.65 31.11 -11.53
CA ASN A 240 9.70 31.49 -10.11
C ASN A 240 10.63 32.69 -9.86
N ASP A 241 10.25 33.86 -10.39
CA ASP A 241 11.02 35.11 -10.39
C ASP A 241 11.48 35.56 -8.98
N SER A 242 10.76 35.16 -7.92
CA SER A 242 11.03 35.56 -6.54
C SER A 242 12.32 35.02 -5.92
N VAL A 243 12.85 33.91 -6.46
CA VAL A 243 14.11 33.31 -6.01
C VAL A 243 15.29 33.87 -6.80
N GLU A 244 15.11 34.12 -8.10
CA GLU A 244 16.17 34.61 -8.99
C GLU A 244 16.52 36.09 -8.74
N GLN A 245 15.58 36.90 -8.25
CA GLN A 245 15.81 38.32 -7.96
C GLN A 245 16.71 38.57 -6.72
N ASP A 246 16.88 37.58 -5.84
CA ASP A 246 17.69 37.67 -4.61
C ASP A 246 18.91 36.75 -4.73
N ALA A 247 20.02 37.29 -5.24
CA ALA A 247 21.22 36.53 -5.56
C ALA A 247 21.85 35.82 -4.33
N GLU A 248 21.79 36.46 -3.15
CA GLU A 248 22.30 35.88 -1.90
C GLU A 248 21.44 34.67 -1.49
N TYR A 249 20.12 34.83 -1.50
CA TYR A 249 19.17 33.77 -1.19
C TYR A 249 19.27 32.59 -2.18
N SER A 250 19.31 32.89 -3.48
CA SER A 250 19.46 31.92 -4.56
C SER A 250 20.74 31.08 -4.40
N SER A 251 21.88 31.74 -4.15
CA SER A 251 23.16 31.07 -3.91
C SER A 251 23.10 30.18 -2.66
N PHE A 252 22.48 30.65 -1.58
CA PHE A 252 22.30 29.88 -0.36
C PHE A 252 21.47 28.61 -0.60
N VAL A 253 20.28 28.73 -1.22
CA VAL A 253 19.40 27.60 -1.51
C VAL A 253 20.10 26.56 -2.38
N LYS A 254 20.78 27.01 -3.45
CA LYS A 254 21.53 26.14 -4.35
C LYS A 254 22.62 25.38 -3.61
N ASN A 255 23.42 26.07 -2.81
CA ASN A 255 24.51 25.46 -2.05
C ASN A 255 24.01 24.47 -1.00
N PHE A 256 22.95 24.83 -0.28
CA PHE A 256 22.32 23.93 0.69
C PHE A 256 21.84 22.65 0.00
N SER A 257 21.00 22.79 -1.03
CA SER A 257 20.35 21.64 -1.64
C SER A 257 21.33 20.74 -2.36
N LEU A 258 22.30 21.27 -3.11
CA LEU A 258 23.28 20.44 -3.81
C LEU A 258 24.20 19.69 -2.83
N LYS A 259 24.69 20.35 -1.78
CA LYS A 259 25.55 19.70 -0.77
C LYS A 259 24.79 18.64 0.01
N THR A 260 23.58 18.96 0.47
CA THR A 260 22.72 18.00 1.18
C THR A 260 22.37 16.82 0.29
N ALA A 261 21.98 17.04 -0.97
CA ALA A 261 21.70 15.97 -1.91
C ALA A 261 22.93 15.06 -2.12
N LEU A 262 24.12 15.63 -2.34
CA LEU A 262 25.34 14.84 -2.56
C LEU A 262 25.70 13.98 -1.34
N ILE A 263 25.74 14.59 -0.15
CA ILE A 263 26.10 13.90 1.10
C ILE A 263 25.13 12.76 1.37
N PHE A 264 23.82 13.03 1.36
CA PHE A 264 22.83 12.03 1.74
C PHE A 264 22.58 10.97 0.65
N THR A 265 22.86 11.26 -0.62
CA THR A 265 22.87 10.20 -1.66
C THR A 265 24.05 9.26 -1.44
N GLY A 266 25.23 9.77 -1.04
CA GLY A 266 26.37 8.95 -0.64
C GLY A 266 26.09 8.10 0.59
N ILE A 267 25.48 8.69 1.63
CA ILE A 267 25.00 7.93 2.81
C ILE A 267 23.99 6.88 2.38
N GLN A 268 23.10 7.20 1.43
CA GLN A 268 22.11 6.25 0.97
C GLN A 268 22.72 5.02 0.29
N PHE A 269 23.78 5.20 -0.48
CA PHE A 269 24.50 4.08 -1.09
C PHE A 269 24.94 3.05 -0.02
N ILE A 270 25.46 3.55 1.09
CA ILE A 270 25.89 2.70 2.22
C ILE A 270 24.67 2.07 2.91
N LEU A 271 23.62 2.84 3.18
CA LEU A 271 22.44 2.34 3.90
C LEU A 271 21.67 1.28 3.10
N VAL A 272 21.57 1.40 1.77
CA VAL A 272 21.03 0.34 0.91
C VAL A 272 21.83 -0.94 1.07
N ALA A 273 23.16 -0.87 1.01
CA ALA A 273 24.01 -2.04 1.17
C ALA A 273 23.88 -2.66 2.57
N VAL A 274 23.87 -1.85 3.62
CA VAL A 274 23.69 -2.31 5.01
C VAL A 274 22.30 -2.93 5.23
N SER A 275 21.26 -2.40 4.58
CA SER A 275 19.88 -2.90 4.74
C SER A 275 19.72 -4.37 4.35
N LEU A 276 20.53 -4.89 3.40
CA LEU A 276 20.52 -6.30 3.04
C LEU A 276 20.94 -7.20 4.20
N PHE A 277 21.92 -6.78 4.99
CA PHE A 277 22.41 -7.54 6.15
C PHE A 277 21.44 -7.51 7.34
N THR A 278 20.45 -6.62 7.30
CA THR A 278 19.42 -6.53 8.35
C THR A 278 18.15 -7.30 8.02
N LEU A 279 18.02 -7.78 6.78
CA LEU A 279 16.88 -8.63 6.40
C LEU A 279 17.07 -10.03 6.99
N PRO A 280 15.98 -10.66 7.47
CA PRO A 280 16.05 -12.05 7.92
C PRO A 280 16.27 -12.98 6.72
N ASP A 281 16.91 -14.12 6.96
CA ASP A 281 17.29 -15.07 5.88
C ASP A 281 16.08 -15.54 5.06
N ILE A 282 14.91 -15.66 5.71
CA ILE A 282 13.64 -16.05 5.07
C ILE A 282 13.07 -15.00 4.12
N SER A 283 13.57 -13.76 4.15
CA SER A 283 13.19 -12.69 3.21
C SER A 283 14.10 -12.61 1.99
N LEU A 284 15.22 -13.34 1.97
CA LEU A 284 16.21 -13.23 0.90
C LEU A 284 15.75 -14.00 -0.34
N SER A 285 15.83 -13.34 -1.50
CA SER A 285 15.55 -13.95 -2.80
C SER A 285 16.39 -13.30 -3.90
N TYR A 286 16.53 -13.98 -5.04
CA TYR A 286 17.26 -13.44 -6.20
C TYR A 286 16.74 -12.06 -6.64
N SER A 287 15.42 -11.85 -6.57
CA SER A 287 14.78 -10.56 -6.86
C SER A 287 15.26 -9.47 -5.91
N VAL A 288 15.32 -9.73 -4.59
CA VAL A 288 15.81 -8.78 -3.58
C VAL A 288 17.24 -8.34 -3.89
N PHE A 289 18.13 -9.27 -4.23
CA PHE A 289 19.50 -8.94 -4.63
C PHE A 289 19.55 -8.15 -5.94
N GLY A 290 18.79 -8.55 -6.95
CA GLY A 290 18.73 -7.88 -8.25
C GLY A 290 18.28 -6.43 -8.15
N TYR A 291 17.16 -6.17 -7.46
CA TYR A 291 16.66 -4.81 -7.25
C TYR A 291 17.59 -3.96 -6.37
N THR A 292 18.33 -4.59 -5.46
CA THR A 292 19.36 -3.87 -4.68
C THR A 292 20.51 -3.41 -5.57
N LEU A 293 21.02 -4.26 -6.46
CA LEU A 293 22.10 -3.90 -7.38
C LEU A 293 21.67 -2.77 -8.34
N ILE A 294 20.45 -2.84 -8.87
CA ILE A 294 19.85 -1.76 -9.68
C ILE A 294 19.79 -0.45 -8.88
N SER A 295 19.32 -0.53 -7.64
CA SER A 295 19.19 0.65 -6.75
C SER A 295 20.55 1.29 -6.45
N LEU A 296 21.57 0.49 -6.15
CA LEU A 296 22.95 0.97 -5.93
C LEU A 296 23.53 1.63 -7.20
N SER A 297 23.28 1.04 -8.36
CA SER A 297 23.74 1.58 -9.65
C SER A 297 23.08 2.93 -9.95
N LEU A 298 21.78 3.07 -9.68
CA LEU A 298 21.06 4.34 -9.81
C LEU A 298 21.61 5.42 -8.88
N LEU A 299 21.90 5.08 -7.62
CA LEU A 299 22.48 6.04 -6.68
C LEU A 299 23.84 6.56 -7.16
N LEU A 300 24.69 5.72 -7.77
CA LEU A 300 25.95 6.16 -8.36
C LEU A 300 25.73 7.16 -9.51
N VAL A 301 24.74 6.92 -10.37
CA VAL A 301 24.37 7.86 -11.44
C VAL A 301 23.91 9.20 -10.83
N ILE A 302 23.06 9.17 -9.81
CA ILE A 302 22.54 10.38 -9.15
C ILE A 302 23.66 11.17 -8.49
N ILE A 303 24.59 10.50 -7.78
CA ILE A 303 25.78 11.14 -7.19
C ILE A 303 26.58 11.89 -8.26
N ASN A 304 26.81 11.25 -9.41
CA ASN A 304 27.53 11.89 -10.51
C ASN A 304 26.79 13.11 -11.05
N LEU A 305 25.47 13.03 -11.29
CA LEU A 305 24.67 14.16 -11.76
C LEU A 305 24.70 15.34 -10.77
N VAL A 306 24.55 15.08 -9.47
CA VAL A 306 24.61 16.12 -8.44
C VAL A 306 26.02 16.72 -8.34
N TYR A 307 27.06 15.90 -8.45
CA TYR A 307 28.45 16.37 -8.48
C TYR A 307 28.73 17.29 -9.69
N PHE A 308 28.26 16.93 -10.89
CA PHE A 308 28.38 17.78 -12.07
C PHE A 308 27.68 19.13 -11.88
N MET A 309 26.49 19.15 -11.27
CA MET A 309 25.78 20.40 -10.98
C MET A 309 26.54 21.31 -10.00
N ILE A 310 27.28 20.73 -9.05
CA ILE A 310 28.16 21.48 -8.14
C ILE A 310 29.36 22.02 -8.91
N LYS A 311 30.04 21.16 -9.68
CA LYS A 311 31.28 21.49 -10.39
C LYS A 311 31.08 22.57 -11.45
N GLU A 312 30.05 22.43 -12.28
CA GLU A 312 29.76 23.37 -13.37
C GLU A 312 28.95 24.58 -12.93
N SER A 313 28.50 24.62 -11.67
CA SER A 313 27.56 25.64 -11.18
C SER A 313 26.31 25.75 -12.06
N SER A 314 25.90 24.68 -12.75
CA SER A 314 24.72 24.63 -13.60
C SER A 314 23.66 23.71 -12.98
N LEU A 315 22.37 24.03 -13.13
CA LEU A 315 21.27 23.18 -12.64
C LEU A 315 20.66 22.33 -13.77
N ARG A 316 21.44 22.06 -14.82
CA ARG A 316 20.99 21.38 -16.05
C ARG A 316 20.35 20.02 -15.78
N PHE A 317 20.92 19.24 -14.86
CA PHE A 317 20.49 17.86 -14.59
C PHE A 317 19.46 17.73 -13.47
N ARG A 318 18.91 18.84 -12.98
CA ARG A 318 17.99 18.87 -11.84
C ARG A 318 16.75 17.98 -12.05
N ASN A 319 16.13 18.04 -13.23
CA ASN A 319 14.95 17.24 -13.54
C ASN A 319 15.30 15.75 -13.58
N SER A 320 16.42 15.40 -14.24
CA SER A 320 16.92 14.03 -14.31
C SER A 320 17.27 13.48 -12.93
N ALA A 321 17.94 14.26 -12.09
CA ALA A 321 18.30 13.85 -10.73
C ALA A 321 17.06 13.55 -9.87
N LEU A 322 16.04 14.42 -9.90
CA LEU A 322 14.79 14.21 -9.18
C LEU A 322 14.06 12.95 -9.69
N PHE A 323 13.90 12.81 -11.01
CA PHE A 323 13.17 11.69 -11.60
C PHE A 323 13.88 10.34 -11.36
N LEU A 324 15.20 10.30 -11.49
CA LEU A 324 15.99 9.09 -11.19
C LEU A 324 15.90 8.73 -9.70
N PHE A 325 15.83 9.71 -8.80
CA PHE A 325 15.66 9.43 -7.37
C PHE A 325 14.26 8.89 -7.04
N LEU A 326 13.22 9.33 -7.77
CA LEU A 326 11.88 8.74 -7.68
C LEU A 326 11.87 7.29 -8.21
N ILE A 327 12.55 7.02 -9.32
CA ILE A 327 12.72 5.65 -9.85
C ILE A 327 13.47 4.77 -8.84
N PHE A 328 14.53 5.29 -8.21
CA PHE A 328 15.23 4.60 -7.13
C PHE A 328 14.28 4.20 -6.00
N PHE A 329 13.39 5.11 -5.57
CA PHE A 329 12.36 4.80 -4.58
C PHE A 329 11.44 3.65 -5.01
N VAL A 330 11.01 3.64 -6.28
CA VAL A 330 10.19 2.55 -6.84
C VAL A 330 10.92 1.20 -6.73
N PHE A 331 12.20 1.14 -7.09
CA PHE A 331 12.97 -0.11 -6.99
C PHE A 331 13.18 -0.57 -5.56
N ILE A 332 13.37 0.34 -4.61
CA ILE A 332 13.44 -0.01 -3.18
C ILE A 332 12.10 -0.55 -2.69
N ILE A 333 10.97 0.05 -3.09
CA ILE A 333 9.63 -0.43 -2.74
C ILE A 333 9.40 -1.84 -3.31
N ILE A 334 9.76 -2.06 -4.56
CA ILE A 334 9.64 -3.38 -5.20
C ILE A 334 10.54 -4.40 -4.48
N LYS A 335 11.79 -4.04 -4.14
CA LYS A 335 12.69 -4.88 -3.34
C LYS A 335 12.05 -5.28 -2.01
N ASP A 336 11.50 -4.31 -1.26
CA ASP A 336 10.87 -4.57 0.03
C ASP A 336 9.61 -5.45 -0.10
N GLN A 337 8.85 -5.30 -1.20
CA GLN A 337 7.70 -6.15 -1.45
C GLN A 337 8.07 -7.59 -1.81
N TYR A 338 9.16 -7.80 -2.56
CA TYR A 338 9.68 -9.15 -2.76
C TYR A 338 10.21 -9.77 -1.47
N ALA A 339 10.81 -8.97 -0.57
CA ALA A 339 11.23 -9.46 0.74
C ALA A 339 10.02 -9.92 1.57
N PHE A 340 8.97 -9.09 1.64
CA PHE A 340 7.70 -9.43 2.29
C PHE A 340 7.05 -10.69 1.71
N GLU A 341 6.98 -10.78 0.38
CA GLU A 341 6.39 -11.92 -0.30
C GLU A 341 7.15 -13.22 -0.03
N THR A 342 8.48 -13.15 0.00
CA THR A 342 9.33 -14.31 0.26
C THR A 342 9.14 -14.82 1.69
N SER A 343 9.07 -13.92 2.68
CA SER A 343 8.86 -14.32 4.07
C SER A 343 7.44 -14.79 4.37
N SER A 344 6.44 -14.31 3.63
CA SER A 344 5.02 -14.58 3.89
C SER A 344 4.43 -15.78 3.14
N GLN A 345 5.26 -16.58 2.46
CA GLN A 345 4.76 -17.67 1.60
C GLN A 345 3.88 -18.69 2.33
N ILE A 346 4.20 -19.03 3.58
CA ILE A 346 3.43 -20.00 4.38
C ILE A 346 2.04 -19.42 4.67
N GLN A 347 2.00 -18.20 5.21
CA GLN A 347 0.77 -17.45 5.49
C GLN A 347 -0.12 -17.31 4.25
N PHE A 348 0.46 -17.00 3.09
CA PHE A 348 -0.33 -16.87 1.86
C PHE A 348 -0.92 -18.18 1.37
N LYS A 349 -0.24 -19.31 1.62
CA LYS A 349 -0.80 -20.64 1.37
C LYS A 349 -1.94 -20.95 2.32
N GLU A 350 -1.78 -20.69 3.61
CA GLU A 350 -2.84 -20.89 4.62
C GLU A 350 -4.08 -20.06 4.31
N LEU A 351 -3.91 -18.78 3.93
CA LEU A 351 -5.03 -17.92 3.52
C LEU A 351 -5.75 -18.45 2.28
N ALA A 352 -5.01 -18.92 1.28
CA ALA A 352 -5.58 -19.48 0.06
C ALA A 352 -6.29 -20.81 0.30
N GLU A 353 -5.75 -21.68 1.16
CA GLU A 353 -6.41 -22.92 1.59
C GLU A 353 -7.72 -22.62 2.33
N ASN A 354 -7.70 -21.67 3.28
CA ASN A 354 -8.91 -21.23 3.98
C ASN A 354 -9.97 -20.67 3.01
N TYR A 355 -9.57 -19.98 1.94
CA TYR A 355 -10.49 -19.53 0.91
C TYR A 355 -11.13 -20.69 0.15
N THR A 356 -10.38 -21.75 -0.19
CA THR A 356 -10.97 -22.92 -0.89
C THR A 356 -12.05 -23.59 -0.07
N VAL A 357 -11.82 -23.78 1.23
CA VAL A 357 -12.83 -24.32 2.17
C VAL A 357 -14.06 -23.41 2.21
N TYR A 358 -13.85 -22.11 2.35
CA TYR A 358 -14.95 -21.13 2.35
C TYR A 358 -15.75 -21.15 1.02
N GLU A 359 -15.07 -21.24 -0.12
CA GLU A 359 -15.72 -21.29 -1.44
C GLU A 359 -16.56 -22.57 -1.61
N GLU A 360 -16.06 -23.71 -1.15
CA GLU A 360 -16.81 -24.97 -1.16
C GLU A 360 -18.07 -24.89 -0.30
N ASP A 361 -17.96 -24.34 0.91
CA ASP A 361 -19.11 -24.19 1.80
C ASP A 361 -20.12 -23.19 1.25
N LEU A 362 -19.67 -22.12 0.61
CA LEU A 362 -20.52 -21.17 -0.08
C LEU A 362 -21.26 -21.84 -1.26
N LYS A 363 -20.57 -22.66 -2.06
CA LYS A 363 -21.19 -23.43 -3.16
C LYS A 363 -22.24 -24.43 -2.66
N LYS A 364 -22.01 -25.06 -1.50
CA LYS A 364 -22.99 -25.92 -0.84
C LYS A 364 -24.22 -25.12 -0.40
N GLU A 365 -24.02 -23.95 0.20
CA GLU A 365 -25.11 -23.07 0.66
C GLU A 365 -25.98 -22.55 -0.48
N PHE A 366 -25.37 -22.15 -1.60
CA PHE A 366 -26.10 -21.68 -2.79
C PHE A 366 -26.63 -22.79 -3.70
N GLY A 367 -26.47 -24.07 -3.33
CA GLY A 367 -27.00 -25.20 -4.10
C GLY A 367 -26.40 -25.34 -5.50
N THR A 368 -25.25 -24.71 -5.77
CA THR A 368 -24.49 -24.80 -7.03
C THR A 368 -23.50 -25.97 -7.03
N PHE A 369 -23.59 -26.85 -6.03
CA PHE A 369 -22.92 -28.13 -6.00
C PHE A 369 -23.52 -29.05 -7.09
N THR A 370 -22.99 -28.96 -8.31
CA THR A 370 -23.11 -30.05 -9.27
C THR A 370 -22.09 -31.11 -8.86
N GLU A 371 -22.48 -32.05 -8.01
CA GLU A 371 -21.85 -33.37 -8.08
C GLU A 371 -21.82 -33.78 -9.55
N SER A 372 -20.69 -34.28 -10.05
CA SER A 372 -20.66 -34.90 -11.37
C SER A 372 -21.62 -36.08 -11.29
N ILE A 373 -22.84 -35.90 -11.78
CA ILE A 373 -23.84 -36.94 -11.72
C ILE A 373 -23.33 -38.08 -12.60
N SER A 374 -22.85 -39.15 -11.97
CA SER A 374 -22.35 -40.33 -12.67
C SER A 374 -23.53 -41.11 -13.22
N GLY A 375 -23.74 -41.02 -14.53
CA GLY A 375 -24.76 -41.82 -15.23
C GLY A 375 -24.56 -43.33 -15.02
N ALA A 376 -23.30 -43.77 -14.83
CA ALA A 376 -22.95 -45.15 -14.53
C ALA A 376 -23.47 -45.60 -13.16
N ASP A 377 -23.32 -44.77 -12.12
CA ASP A 377 -23.76 -45.13 -10.77
C ASP A 377 -25.28 -45.18 -10.66
N ILE A 378 -25.97 -44.25 -11.33
CA ILE A 378 -27.44 -44.29 -11.40
C ILE A 378 -27.91 -45.53 -12.19
N TYR A 379 -27.26 -45.84 -13.32
CA TYR A 379 -27.57 -47.03 -14.09
C TYR A 379 -27.42 -48.31 -13.26
N ASN A 380 -26.29 -48.45 -12.56
CA ASN A 380 -26.00 -49.61 -11.71
C ASN A 380 -26.92 -49.69 -10.49
N GLY A 381 -27.31 -48.55 -9.92
CA GLY A 381 -28.16 -48.49 -8.74
C GLY A 381 -29.65 -48.67 -9.02
N ARG A 382 -30.14 -48.27 -10.20
CA ARG A 382 -31.59 -48.17 -10.48
C ARG A 382 -32.05 -48.88 -11.76
N CYS A 383 -31.24 -48.85 -12.82
CA CYS A 383 -31.69 -49.28 -14.15
C CYS A 383 -31.40 -50.76 -14.43
N ILE A 384 -30.25 -51.28 -13.99
CA ILE A 384 -29.79 -52.66 -14.28
C ILE A 384 -30.69 -53.75 -13.68
N ALA A 385 -31.43 -53.43 -12.63
CA ALA A 385 -32.37 -54.36 -11.99
C ALA A 385 -33.56 -54.72 -12.90
N CYS A 386 -33.96 -53.79 -13.79
CA CYS A 386 -35.13 -53.96 -14.65
C CYS A 386 -34.76 -54.20 -16.11
N HIS A 387 -33.59 -53.77 -16.56
CA HIS A 387 -33.19 -53.79 -17.96
C HIS A 387 -31.80 -54.40 -18.15
N GLN A 388 -31.65 -55.14 -19.24
CA GLN A 388 -30.38 -55.70 -19.70
C GLN A 388 -30.22 -55.51 -21.21
N TYR A 389 -29.03 -55.76 -21.74
CA TYR A 389 -28.73 -55.44 -23.14
C TYR A 389 -29.53 -56.28 -24.14
N ASP A 390 -29.54 -57.59 -23.97
CA ASP A 390 -30.00 -58.57 -24.96
C ASP A 390 -31.22 -59.40 -24.53
N LYS A 391 -31.60 -59.34 -23.25
CA LYS A 391 -32.69 -60.16 -22.70
C LYS A 391 -33.72 -59.37 -21.90
N LYS A 392 -34.96 -59.86 -21.96
CA LYS A 392 -36.08 -59.37 -21.15
C LYS A 392 -35.86 -59.76 -19.69
N VAL A 393 -35.93 -58.77 -18.79
CA VAL A 393 -35.96 -58.98 -17.33
C VAL A 393 -37.33 -58.56 -16.81
N VAL A 394 -37.48 -57.29 -16.44
CA VAL A 394 -38.78 -56.66 -16.14
C VAL A 394 -39.18 -55.76 -17.29
N GLY A 395 -38.23 -54.93 -17.75
CA GLY A 395 -38.35 -54.08 -18.92
C GLY A 395 -37.81 -54.73 -20.20
N PRO A 396 -38.02 -54.06 -21.35
CA PRO A 396 -37.49 -54.51 -22.64
C PRO A 396 -35.95 -54.47 -22.67
N PRO A 397 -35.32 -55.33 -23.49
CA PRO A 397 -33.87 -55.32 -23.67
C PRO A 397 -33.43 -54.05 -24.40
N TYR A 398 -32.30 -53.46 -23.97
CA TYR A 398 -31.85 -52.17 -24.47
C TYR A 398 -31.56 -52.17 -25.97
N ASN A 399 -31.05 -53.27 -26.53
CA ASN A 399 -30.82 -53.40 -27.97
C ASN A 399 -32.09 -53.25 -28.82
N SER A 400 -33.28 -53.47 -28.24
CA SER A 400 -34.56 -53.35 -28.93
C SER A 400 -35.19 -51.96 -28.83
N VAL A 401 -34.81 -51.16 -27.82
CA VAL A 401 -35.48 -49.89 -27.51
C VAL A 401 -34.58 -48.66 -27.58
N LEU A 402 -33.26 -48.79 -27.46
CA LEU A 402 -32.33 -47.66 -27.56
C LEU A 402 -32.06 -47.20 -29.01
N PRO A 403 -32.06 -48.05 -30.06
CA PRO A 403 -31.77 -47.59 -31.42
C PRO A 403 -32.67 -46.46 -31.93
N LYS A 404 -33.93 -46.40 -31.49
CA LYS A 404 -34.87 -45.32 -31.89
C LYS A 404 -34.51 -43.94 -31.31
N TYR A 405 -33.62 -43.88 -30.31
CA TYR A 405 -33.15 -42.63 -29.69
C TYR A 405 -31.77 -42.21 -30.23
N GLU A 406 -31.26 -42.87 -31.28
CA GLU A 406 -30.03 -42.47 -31.94
C GLU A 406 -30.11 -41.05 -32.49
N GLY A 407 -29.23 -40.18 -32.00
CA GLY A 407 -29.21 -38.76 -32.38
C GLY A 407 -30.24 -37.89 -31.64
N ASP A 408 -31.06 -38.47 -30.76
CA ASP A 408 -32.08 -37.74 -29.99
C ASP A 408 -32.00 -38.07 -28.49
N LEU A 409 -30.97 -37.51 -27.86
CA LEU A 409 -30.69 -37.70 -26.45
C LEU A 409 -31.73 -37.04 -25.53
N GLU A 410 -32.34 -35.94 -25.99
CA GLU A 410 -33.36 -35.22 -25.23
C GLU A 410 -34.69 -35.98 -25.19
N ALA A 411 -35.04 -36.73 -26.24
CA ALA A 411 -36.18 -37.62 -26.20
C ALA A 411 -35.98 -38.79 -25.22
N LEU A 412 -34.76 -39.33 -25.13
CA LEU A 412 -34.44 -40.39 -24.16
C LEU A 412 -34.48 -39.87 -22.72
N SER A 413 -33.85 -38.72 -22.45
CA SER A 413 -33.86 -38.09 -21.12
C SER A 413 -35.30 -37.78 -20.66
N SER A 414 -36.14 -37.27 -21.56
CA SER A 414 -37.54 -36.97 -21.30
C SER A 414 -38.37 -38.21 -20.98
N TYR A 415 -38.13 -39.31 -21.71
CA TYR A 415 -38.79 -40.59 -21.45
C TYR A 415 -38.38 -41.18 -20.09
N ILE A 416 -37.10 -41.05 -19.70
CA ILE A 416 -36.62 -41.52 -18.39
C ILE A 416 -37.26 -40.72 -17.23
N LEU A 417 -37.45 -39.41 -17.42
CA LEU A 417 -38.09 -38.54 -16.42
C LEU A 417 -39.57 -38.86 -16.21
N ASN A 418 -40.29 -39.11 -17.31
CA ASN A 418 -41.72 -39.35 -17.30
C ASN A 418 -42.07 -40.53 -18.22
N PRO A 419 -41.80 -41.77 -17.77
CA PRO A 419 -42.03 -42.94 -18.60
C PRO A 419 -43.52 -43.13 -18.88
N VAL A 420 -43.85 -43.29 -20.16
CA VAL A 420 -45.21 -43.61 -20.63
C VAL A 420 -45.20 -45.03 -21.16
N LYS A 421 -46.27 -45.79 -20.89
CA LYS A 421 -46.39 -47.16 -21.40
C LYS A 421 -46.50 -47.15 -22.94
N VAL A 422 -45.53 -47.77 -23.61
CA VAL A 422 -45.50 -47.88 -25.09
C VAL A 422 -45.89 -49.28 -25.56
N ASN A 423 -45.27 -50.33 -24.99
CA ASN A 423 -45.51 -51.71 -25.42
C ASN A 423 -46.47 -52.43 -24.44
N PRO A 424 -47.61 -52.98 -24.91
CA PRO A 424 -48.55 -53.74 -24.08
C PRO A 424 -47.94 -54.96 -23.36
N GLU A 425 -46.90 -55.58 -23.93
CA GLU A 425 -46.24 -56.80 -23.43
C GLU A 425 -45.34 -56.58 -22.20
N TYR A 426 -45.16 -55.33 -21.80
CA TYR A 426 -44.35 -54.93 -20.66
C TYR A 426 -45.20 -54.18 -19.62
N PRO A 427 -44.85 -54.26 -18.33
CA PRO A 427 -45.45 -53.40 -17.32
C PRO A 427 -45.13 -51.92 -17.63
N ALA A 428 -45.93 -51.01 -17.09
CA ALA A 428 -45.58 -49.59 -17.15
C ALA A 428 -44.27 -49.38 -16.36
N MET A 429 -43.30 -48.72 -16.99
CA MET A 429 -42.04 -48.42 -16.32
C MET A 429 -42.29 -47.44 -15.16
N PRO A 430 -41.85 -47.74 -13.93
CA PRO A 430 -42.03 -46.84 -12.80
C PRO A 430 -41.12 -45.62 -12.95
N ASN A 431 -41.63 -44.45 -12.56
CA ASN A 431 -40.81 -43.24 -12.46
C ASN A 431 -39.71 -43.46 -11.41
N GLN A 432 -38.45 -43.29 -11.82
CA GLN A 432 -37.28 -43.51 -10.96
C GLN A 432 -36.99 -42.33 -10.01
N GLY A 433 -37.79 -41.28 -10.04
CA GLY A 433 -37.62 -40.09 -9.21
C GLY A 433 -36.34 -39.31 -9.53
N LEU A 434 -35.85 -39.40 -10.76
CA LEU A 434 -34.64 -38.71 -11.21
C LEU A 434 -34.93 -37.23 -11.48
N LYS A 435 -33.96 -36.37 -11.17
CA LYS A 435 -33.96 -34.95 -11.56
C LYS A 435 -33.57 -34.80 -13.04
N PRO A 436 -33.89 -33.66 -13.70
CA PRO A 436 -33.57 -33.44 -15.12
C PRO A 436 -32.11 -33.70 -15.49
N ASN A 437 -31.15 -33.21 -14.70
CA ASN A 437 -29.72 -33.41 -14.96
C ASN A 437 -29.28 -34.87 -14.74
N GLU A 438 -29.94 -35.61 -13.84
CA GLU A 438 -29.65 -37.03 -13.58
C GLU A 438 -30.17 -37.91 -14.72
N ALA A 439 -31.36 -37.62 -15.24
CA ALA A 439 -31.90 -38.34 -16.39
C ALA A 439 -31.05 -38.13 -17.65
N LYS A 440 -30.52 -36.91 -17.84
CA LYS A 440 -29.60 -36.61 -18.95
C LYS A 440 -28.29 -37.39 -18.83
N ALA A 441 -27.68 -37.41 -17.64
CA ALA A 441 -26.46 -38.17 -17.39
C ALA A 441 -26.63 -39.69 -17.63
N VAL A 442 -27.78 -40.26 -17.21
CA VAL A 442 -28.09 -41.67 -17.48
C VAL A 442 -28.36 -41.93 -18.96
N ALA A 443 -29.06 -41.02 -19.65
CA ALA A 443 -29.30 -41.14 -21.09
C ALA A 443 -27.98 -41.16 -21.88
N GLU A 444 -27.04 -40.27 -21.54
CA GLU A 444 -25.69 -40.24 -22.14
C GLU A 444 -24.92 -41.53 -21.87
N TYR A 445 -24.94 -42.02 -20.62
CA TYR A 445 -24.30 -43.29 -20.28
C TYR A 445 -24.89 -44.46 -21.06
N LEU A 446 -26.22 -44.62 -21.05
CA LEU A 446 -26.93 -45.66 -21.80
C LEU A 446 -26.55 -45.63 -23.28
N MET A 447 -26.59 -44.44 -23.91
CA MET A 447 -26.30 -44.26 -25.32
C MET A 447 -24.83 -44.58 -25.70
N ASN A 448 -23.90 -44.35 -24.78
CA ASN A 448 -22.50 -44.71 -24.98
C ASN A 448 -22.25 -46.20 -24.75
N THR A 449 -22.92 -46.81 -23.77
CA THR A 449 -22.71 -48.21 -23.40
C THR A 449 -23.38 -49.19 -24.36
N TYR A 450 -24.55 -48.89 -24.94
CA TYR A 450 -25.20 -49.84 -25.87
C TYR A 450 -24.54 -49.90 -27.26
N LYS A 451 -23.74 -48.88 -27.61
CA LYS A 451 -22.96 -48.82 -28.86
C LYS A 451 -21.64 -49.59 -28.78
N GLN A 452 -21.21 -49.95 -27.57
CA GLN A 452 -20.07 -50.82 -27.31
C GLN A 452 -20.56 -52.27 -27.25
#